data_AF-A0ABD7GCK4-F1
#
_entry.id   AF-A0ABD7GCK4-F1
#
_cell.length_a   1.000
_cell.length_b   1.000
_cell.length_c   1.000
_cell.angle_alpha   90.00
_cell.angle_beta   90.00
_cell.angle_gamma   90.00
#
_symmetry.space_group_name_H-M   'P 1'
#
loop_
_entity.id
_entity.type
_entity.pdbx_description
1 polymer ?
#
loop_
_entity_poly.entity_id
_entity_poly.type
_entity_poly.pdbx_seq_one_letter_code
_entity_poly.pdbx_strand_id
1 'polypeptide(L)'
;MFGNDLFEQLYDHLDQAVSGGAAYVKQSAEAVKKGVASSLQWIWEALQGDFNPNQSAGQIAANAVLGLIPVVDQVLDCRDLIANARDISRDPKQPEKWVFLSFTLIGLIPSLGSALKGVLKIIFLFVRKAGGDATKAIRPAMAPVLTFLSDPKVKKVLGISRLDKVLKGFAGQIRGLRGQIAVSVLLGYLNDAVKSLTSLIGKIKGLAPASVRIWLEQSLRLVLQMQSQAGQMLPVAMGPVLKSLDEIAAGLEKEAVKHTPGYKAVPGGTVIHPLPDDVVKVDLKILSRSKKGIYGEIISDNWMANHKFENLLPEHRRVRSLNDKPRGRGIDGIYKNTNPPPPYVVTETKFRTAGGEYIDGDGTKSTQLLSMTKGSGKQMSGQWIDKRLPDEITDKKILKDLKNEGYEAWLMIVDESGKVIQITKLDKSANAVGTISIK
;
A
#
# COMPACT_ATOMS: atom_id res chain seq x y z
N MET A 1 18.70 -6.06 -11.76
CA MET A 1 18.11 -7.33 -11.29
C MET A 1 18.66 -7.70 -9.89
N PHE A 2 18.83 -6.72 -8.98
CA PHE A 2 19.54 -6.89 -7.70
C PHE A 2 18.66 -6.68 -6.44
N GLY A 3 17.37 -6.41 -6.63
CA GLY A 3 16.47 -6.06 -5.52
C GLY A 3 16.00 -7.27 -4.71
N ASN A 4 15.62 -8.37 -5.37
CA ASN A 4 14.96 -9.49 -4.71
C ASN A 4 15.88 -10.28 -3.76
N ASP A 5 17.12 -10.55 -4.17
CA ASP A 5 18.08 -11.34 -3.38
C ASP A 5 18.51 -10.62 -2.08
N LEU A 6 18.53 -9.29 -2.11
CA LEU A 6 18.79 -8.44 -0.94
C LEU A 6 17.64 -8.53 0.07
N PHE A 7 16.38 -8.54 -0.40
CA PHE A 7 15.21 -8.67 0.47
C PHE A 7 15.11 -10.07 1.10
N GLU A 8 15.54 -11.11 0.40
CA GLU A 8 15.58 -12.49 0.91
C GLU A 8 16.63 -12.64 2.01
N GLN A 9 17.86 -12.15 1.78
CA GLN A 9 18.93 -12.15 2.80
C GLN A 9 18.58 -11.32 4.03
N LEU A 10 17.88 -10.19 3.85
CA LEU A 10 17.38 -9.39 4.96
C LEU A 10 16.25 -10.08 5.73
N TYR A 11 15.41 -10.85 5.05
CA TYR A 11 14.33 -11.61 5.66
C TYR A 11 14.87 -12.77 6.52
N ASP A 12 15.96 -13.40 6.08
CA ASP A 12 16.69 -14.45 6.80
C ASP A 12 17.48 -13.90 8.00
N HIS A 13 18.06 -12.71 7.88
CA HIS A 13 18.71 -12.03 9.03
C HIS A 13 17.69 -11.57 10.09
N LEU A 14 16.46 -11.25 9.68
CA LEU A 14 15.34 -10.99 10.60
C LEU A 14 14.89 -12.27 11.32
N ASP A 15 15.03 -13.46 10.71
CA ASP A 15 14.71 -14.75 11.35
C ASP A 15 15.66 -15.04 12.53
N GLN A 16 16.94 -14.68 12.36
CA GLN A 16 17.95 -14.77 13.42
C GLN A 16 17.71 -13.73 14.55
N ALA A 17 17.28 -12.52 14.21
CA ALA A 17 16.91 -11.47 15.18
C ALA A 17 15.67 -11.85 16.02
N VAL A 18 14.66 -12.43 15.37
CA VAL A 18 13.39 -12.85 15.98
C VAL A 18 13.56 -14.06 16.90
N SER A 19 14.58 -14.90 16.66
CA SER A 19 14.94 -16.04 17.50
C SER A 19 15.70 -15.65 18.78
N GLY A 20 16.39 -14.50 18.79
CA GLY A 20 17.24 -14.06 19.92
C GLY A 20 16.60 -13.11 20.93
N GLY A 21 15.43 -12.51 20.64
CA GLY A 21 14.74 -11.60 21.57
C GLY A 21 15.60 -10.40 22.03
N ALA A 22 15.39 -9.92 23.27
CA ALA A 22 16.16 -8.80 23.86
C ALA A 22 17.69 -9.01 23.88
N ALA A 23 18.14 -10.27 23.78
CA ALA A 23 19.56 -10.60 23.66
C ALA A 23 20.12 -10.22 22.27
N TYR A 24 19.33 -10.27 21.19
CA TYR A 24 19.75 -9.77 19.88
C TYR A 24 19.90 -8.24 19.88
N VAL A 25 19.00 -7.49 20.52
CA VAL A 25 19.17 -6.02 20.64
C VAL A 25 20.48 -5.67 21.38
N LYS A 26 20.82 -6.44 22.41
CA LYS A 26 22.09 -6.31 23.15
C LYS A 26 23.30 -6.76 22.31
N GLN A 27 23.18 -7.88 21.61
CA GLN A 27 24.23 -8.50 20.80
C GLN A 27 24.49 -7.74 19.49
N SER A 28 23.47 -7.15 18.87
CA SER A 28 23.57 -6.21 17.75
C SER A 28 24.13 -4.88 18.20
N ALA A 29 23.78 -4.37 19.39
CA ALA A 29 24.44 -3.20 19.97
C ALA A 29 25.93 -3.48 20.30
N GLU A 30 26.27 -4.71 20.71
CA GLU A 30 27.64 -5.17 20.93
C GLU A 30 28.41 -5.46 19.63
N ALA A 31 27.76 -5.98 18.60
CA ALA A 31 28.31 -6.18 17.26
C ALA A 31 28.53 -4.84 16.55
N VAL A 32 27.65 -3.85 16.75
CA VAL A 32 27.84 -2.46 16.33
C VAL A 32 29.01 -1.82 17.10
N LYS A 33 29.22 -2.14 18.38
CA LYS A 33 30.42 -1.73 19.12
C LYS A 33 31.71 -2.38 18.61
N LYS A 34 31.66 -3.61 18.10
CA LYS A 34 32.84 -4.38 17.62
C LYS A 34 33.10 -4.27 16.10
N GLY A 35 32.14 -3.88 15.28
CA GLY A 35 32.17 -4.02 13.82
C GLY A 35 31.52 -2.86 13.06
N VAL A 36 31.88 -1.63 13.39
CA VAL A 36 31.30 -0.39 12.83
C VAL A 36 31.40 -0.32 11.28
N ALA A 37 32.39 -0.95 10.63
CA ALA A 37 32.62 -0.78 9.20
C ALA A 37 31.75 -1.68 8.30
N SER A 38 31.67 -2.99 8.58
CA SER A 38 30.99 -3.96 7.71
C SER A 38 29.46 -3.88 7.81
N SER A 39 28.91 -3.60 8.98
CA SER A 39 27.45 -3.45 9.16
C SER A 39 26.89 -2.14 8.59
N LEU A 40 27.72 -1.10 8.42
CA LEU A 40 27.29 0.17 7.82
C LEU A 40 27.44 0.17 6.30
N GLN A 41 28.35 -0.63 5.74
CA GLN A 41 28.64 -0.64 4.31
C GLN A 41 27.49 -1.22 3.46
N TRP A 42 26.86 -2.32 3.88
CA TRP A 42 25.72 -2.87 3.13
C TRP A 42 24.45 -2.02 3.26
N ILE A 43 24.21 -1.39 4.43
CA ILE A 43 23.14 -0.39 4.61
C ILE A 43 23.40 0.78 3.67
N TRP A 44 24.65 1.20 3.55
CA TRP A 44 25.08 2.29 2.69
C TRP A 44 24.93 1.98 1.19
N GLU A 45 25.27 0.78 0.75
CA GLU A 45 25.07 0.30 -0.63
C GLU A 45 23.58 0.19 -0.98
N ALA A 46 22.75 -0.27 -0.05
CA ALA A 46 21.28 -0.26 -0.17
C ALA A 46 20.72 1.17 -0.24
N LEU A 47 21.22 2.09 0.59
CA LEU A 47 20.85 3.51 0.56
C LEU A 47 21.16 4.18 -0.78
N GLN A 48 22.35 3.94 -1.35
CA GLN A 48 22.77 4.54 -2.62
C GLN A 48 21.92 4.05 -3.81
N GLY A 49 21.52 2.77 -3.81
CA GLY A 49 20.65 2.20 -4.84
C GLY A 49 19.18 2.61 -4.72
N ASP A 50 18.73 3.01 -3.53
CA ASP A 50 17.31 3.22 -3.19
C ASP A 50 16.90 4.70 -3.05
N PHE A 51 17.72 5.65 -3.53
CA PHE A 51 17.32 7.06 -3.78
C PHE A 51 16.32 7.19 -4.94
N ASN A 52 15.42 6.21 -5.07
CA ASN A 52 14.34 6.20 -6.02
C ASN A 52 13.12 6.93 -5.41
N PRO A 53 12.68 8.09 -5.92
CA PRO A 53 11.45 8.73 -5.48
C PRO A 53 10.18 7.88 -5.73
N ASN A 54 10.29 6.78 -6.47
CA ASN A 54 9.20 5.85 -6.82
C ASN A 54 9.31 4.49 -6.10
N GLN A 55 9.60 4.47 -4.80
CA GLN A 55 9.57 3.22 -4.02
C GLN A 55 8.19 2.54 -4.05
N SER A 56 8.19 1.21 -4.17
CA SER A 56 6.97 0.41 -4.06
C SER A 56 6.48 0.35 -2.61
N ALA A 57 5.18 0.07 -2.42
CA ALA A 57 4.62 -0.04 -1.07
C ALA A 57 5.29 -1.17 -0.25
N GLY A 58 5.69 -2.26 -0.90
CA GLY A 58 6.41 -3.37 -0.27
C GLY A 58 7.83 -2.99 0.18
N GLN A 59 8.56 -2.19 -0.60
CA GLN A 59 9.89 -1.70 -0.22
C GLN A 59 9.82 -0.78 1.02
N ILE A 60 8.76 0.02 1.13
CA ILE A 60 8.56 0.90 2.27
C ILE A 60 8.12 0.14 3.51
N ALA A 61 7.26 -0.88 3.35
CA ALA A 61 6.92 -1.78 4.45
C ALA A 61 8.16 -2.52 4.97
N ALA A 62 9.04 -2.99 4.08
CA ALA A 62 10.32 -3.59 4.46
C ALA A 62 11.23 -2.58 5.19
N ASN A 63 11.36 -1.36 4.67
CA ASN A 63 12.12 -0.28 5.33
C ASN A 63 11.52 0.09 6.70
N ALA A 64 10.19 0.05 6.85
CA ALA A 64 9.51 0.30 8.12
C ALA A 64 9.79 -0.81 9.14
N VAL A 65 9.87 -2.08 8.70
CA VAL A 65 10.31 -3.20 9.55
C VAL A 65 11.77 -3.05 9.96
N LEU A 66 12.64 -2.55 9.06
CA LEU A 66 14.04 -2.27 9.38
C LEU A 66 14.22 -1.12 10.36
N GLY A 67 13.39 -0.07 10.26
CA GLY A 67 13.35 1.05 11.20
C GLY A 67 12.95 0.66 12.63
N LEU A 68 12.58 -0.60 12.89
CA LEU A 68 12.43 -1.11 14.25
C LEU A 68 13.78 -1.28 14.97
N ILE A 69 14.91 -1.28 14.23
CA ILE A 69 16.27 -1.38 14.77
C ILE A 69 16.83 0.04 14.97
N PRO A 70 17.19 0.48 16.20
CA PRO A 70 17.52 1.89 16.48
C PRO A 70 18.63 2.51 15.63
N VAL A 71 19.69 1.75 15.33
CA VAL A 71 20.81 2.23 14.49
C VAL A 71 20.40 2.35 13.02
N VAL A 72 19.54 1.44 12.55
CA VAL A 72 19.04 1.45 11.17
C VAL A 72 18.01 2.56 10.98
N ASP A 73 17.15 2.82 11.98
CA ASP A 73 16.18 3.92 11.98
C ASP A 73 16.89 5.27 11.77
N GLN A 74 17.98 5.54 12.50
CA GLN A 74 18.76 6.77 12.35
C GLN A 74 19.34 6.96 10.95
N VAL A 75 19.74 5.87 10.30
CA VAL A 75 20.31 5.90 8.95
C VAL A 75 19.22 6.13 7.90
N LEU A 76 18.06 5.48 8.04
CA LEU A 76 16.88 5.70 7.19
C LEU A 76 16.35 7.14 7.33
N ASP A 77 16.33 7.66 8.55
CA ASP A 77 15.92 9.03 8.85
C ASP A 77 16.87 10.05 8.21
N CYS A 78 18.18 9.80 8.22
CA CYS A 78 19.17 10.60 7.51
C CYS A 78 18.98 10.57 5.99
N ARG A 79 18.68 9.40 5.42
CA ARG A 79 18.36 9.26 3.99
C ARG A 79 17.17 10.13 3.62
N ASP A 80 16.09 10.05 4.38
CA ASP A 80 14.85 10.77 4.10
C ASP A 80 15.07 12.29 4.21
N LEU A 81 15.86 12.74 5.19
CA LEU A 81 16.27 14.15 5.32
C LEU A 81 17.07 14.64 4.11
N ILE A 82 18.07 13.87 3.66
CA ILE A 82 18.90 14.19 2.48
C ILE A 82 18.04 14.22 1.21
N ALA A 83 17.10 13.29 1.06
CA ALA A 83 16.20 13.24 -0.08
C ALA A 83 15.31 14.49 -0.17
N ASN A 84 14.76 14.96 0.96
CA ASN A 84 14.01 16.22 1.01
C ASN A 84 14.89 17.43 0.70
N ALA A 85 16.10 17.49 1.26
CA ALA A 85 17.03 18.58 0.99
C ALA A 85 17.41 18.68 -0.49
N ARG A 86 17.63 17.54 -1.15
CA ARG A 86 17.89 17.48 -2.60
C ARG A 86 16.68 17.87 -3.44
N ASP A 87 15.47 17.53 -3.01
CA ASP A 87 14.25 17.93 -3.73
C ASP A 87 14.00 19.44 -3.59
N ILE A 88 14.11 19.97 -2.37
CA ILE A 88 14.00 21.40 -2.06
C ILE A 88 15.05 22.21 -2.80
N SER A 89 16.30 21.73 -2.90
CA SER A 89 17.35 22.48 -3.60
C SER A 89 17.07 22.70 -5.09
N ARG A 90 16.17 21.91 -5.70
CA ARG A 90 15.76 22.08 -7.10
C ARG A 90 14.74 23.19 -7.28
N ASP A 91 13.83 23.37 -6.32
CA ASP A 91 12.86 24.46 -6.31
C ASP A 91 12.51 24.83 -4.85
N PRO A 92 13.29 25.72 -4.23
CA PRO A 92 13.16 26.02 -2.80
C PRO A 92 11.92 26.85 -2.49
N LYS A 93 11.27 27.45 -3.49
CA LYS A 93 10.10 28.31 -3.27
C LYS A 93 8.78 27.53 -3.36
N GLN A 94 8.80 26.29 -3.85
CA GLN A 94 7.59 25.46 -3.95
C GLN A 94 7.10 25.01 -2.55
N PRO A 95 5.93 25.49 -2.08
CA PRO A 95 5.47 25.22 -0.71
C PRO A 95 5.25 23.73 -0.40
N GLU A 96 4.84 22.95 -1.40
CA GLU A 96 4.59 21.51 -1.30
C GLU A 96 5.81 20.71 -0.81
N LYS A 97 7.03 21.10 -1.24
CA LYS A 97 8.25 20.42 -0.81
C LYS A 97 8.54 20.61 0.68
N TRP A 98 8.13 21.76 1.23
CA TRP A 98 8.22 22.05 2.66
C TRP A 98 7.15 21.33 3.48
N VAL A 99 6.00 21.02 2.86
CA VAL A 99 5.01 20.10 3.44
C VAL A 99 5.61 18.68 3.56
N PHE A 100 6.30 18.19 2.53
CA PHE A 100 6.98 16.88 2.58
C PHE A 100 8.13 16.83 3.59
N LEU A 101 8.90 17.91 3.72
CA LEU A 101 9.89 18.03 4.79
C LEU A 101 9.21 17.95 6.16
N SER A 102 8.10 18.65 6.36
CA SER A 102 7.36 18.63 7.64
C SER A 102 6.88 17.23 7.99
N PHE A 103 6.34 16.47 7.03
CA PHE A 103 5.97 15.07 7.23
C PHE A 103 7.17 14.18 7.58
N THR A 104 8.31 14.42 6.93
CA THR A 104 9.56 13.70 7.24
C THR A 104 9.95 13.96 8.69
N LEU A 105 10.02 15.23 9.12
CA LEU A 105 10.36 15.64 10.48
C LEU A 105 9.40 15.05 11.52
N ILE A 106 8.10 15.00 11.21
CA ILE A 106 7.10 14.33 12.04
C ILE A 106 7.42 12.84 12.20
N GLY A 107 7.80 12.17 11.11
CA GLY A 107 8.21 10.76 11.14
C GLY A 107 9.47 10.49 11.96
N LEU A 108 10.31 11.51 12.21
CA LEU A 108 11.54 11.40 12.99
C LEU A 108 11.29 11.44 14.50
N ILE A 109 10.14 11.96 14.95
CA ILE A 109 9.85 12.24 16.36
C ILE A 109 10.04 10.97 17.22
N PRO A 110 11.06 10.90 18.11
CA PRO A 110 11.39 9.67 18.83
C PRO A 110 10.28 9.16 19.75
N SER A 111 9.43 10.05 20.27
CA SER A 111 8.29 9.68 21.13
C SER A 111 7.14 9.02 20.39
N LEU A 112 7.09 9.12 19.05
CA LEU A 112 6.17 8.33 18.24
C LEU A 112 6.74 6.91 18.17
N GLY A 113 6.08 5.96 18.85
CA GLY A 113 6.51 4.56 18.82
C GLY A 113 6.68 4.05 17.38
N SER A 114 7.64 3.14 17.16
CA SER A 114 8.09 2.75 15.82
C SER A 114 6.98 2.21 14.91
N ALA A 115 5.93 1.63 15.49
CA ALA A 115 4.73 1.22 14.78
C ALA A 115 4.00 2.37 14.08
N LEU A 116 3.72 3.43 14.85
CA LEU A 116 3.05 4.62 14.35
C LEU A 116 3.93 5.33 13.31
N LYS A 117 5.25 5.38 13.54
CA LYS A 117 6.20 5.89 12.55
C LYS A 117 6.11 5.11 11.23
N GLY A 118 6.07 3.78 11.28
CA GLY A 118 5.90 2.93 10.10
C GLY A 118 4.61 3.25 9.34
N VAL A 119 3.49 3.37 10.05
CA VAL A 119 2.19 3.76 9.47
C VAL A 119 2.24 5.15 8.84
N LEU A 120 2.80 6.14 9.53
CA LEU A 120 2.94 7.51 9.03
C LEU A 120 3.86 7.56 7.79
N LYS A 121 4.99 6.85 7.79
CA LYS A 121 5.91 6.75 6.64
C LYS A 121 5.17 6.21 5.40
N ILE A 122 4.36 5.16 5.56
CA ILE A 122 3.51 4.63 4.47
C ILE A 122 2.52 5.70 4.00
N ILE A 123 1.75 6.30 4.90
CA ILE A 123 0.71 7.26 4.53
C ILE A 123 1.31 8.50 3.85
N PHE A 124 2.39 9.06 4.39
CA PHE A 124 3.07 10.23 3.82
C PHE A 124 3.65 9.99 2.43
N LEU A 125 4.08 8.76 2.11
CA LEU A 125 4.42 8.41 0.74
C LEU A 125 3.21 8.59 -0.18
N PHE A 126 2.06 8.06 0.20
CA PHE A 126 0.85 8.18 -0.63
C PHE A 126 0.39 9.64 -0.71
N VAL A 127 0.57 10.44 0.35
CA VAL A 127 0.34 11.89 0.31
C VAL A 127 1.25 12.54 -0.72
N ARG A 128 2.53 12.18 -0.76
CA ARG A 128 3.48 12.66 -1.77
C ARG A 128 3.09 12.23 -3.19
N LYS A 129 2.68 10.98 -3.38
CA LYS A 129 2.19 10.47 -4.68
C LYS A 129 0.90 11.16 -5.13
N ALA A 130 0.10 11.64 -4.18
CA ALA A 130 -1.13 12.38 -4.43
C ALA A 130 -0.92 13.91 -4.55
N GLY A 131 0.33 14.40 -4.63
CA GLY A 131 0.63 15.82 -4.75
C GLY A 131 0.30 16.63 -3.49
N GLY A 132 0.49 16.04 -2.30
CA GLY A 132 0.17 16.68 -1.02
C GLY A 132 -1.27 16.51 -0.55
N ASP A 133 -2.13 15.84 -1.31
CA ASP A 133 -3.54 15.64 -0.98
C ASP A 133 -3.74 14.40 -0.10
N ALA A 134 -3.84 14.61 1.22
CA ALA A 134 -4.01 13.52 2.17
C ALA A 134 -5.36 12.80 2.03
N THR A 135 -6.42 13.51 1.68
CA THR A 135 -7.74 12.93 1.40
C THR A 135 -7.66 11.88 0.29
N LYS A 136 -6.96 12.17 -0.80
CA LYS A 136 -6.75 11.21 -1.90
C LYS A 136 -5.80 10.07 -1.52
N ALA A 137 -4.88 10.31 -0.60
CA ALA A 137 -3.83 9.36 -0.21
C ALA A 137 -4.29 8.31 0.81
N ILE A 138 -5.22 8.64 1.70
CA ILE A 138 -5.62 7.76 2.82
C ILE A 138 -6.08 6.41 2.32
N ARG A 139 -7.03 6.38 1.39
CA ARG A 139 -7.63 5.13 0.92
C ARG A 139 -6.61 4.18 0.27
N PRO A 140 -5.80 4.59 -0.72
CA PRO A 140 -4.79 3.71 -1.29
C PRO A 140 -3.67 3.36 -0.28
N ALA A 141 -3.40 4.21 0.72
CA ALA A 141 -2.45 3.88 1.79
C ALA A 141 -2.96 2.82 2.77
N MET A 142 -4.28 2.65 2.93
CA MET A 142 -4.84 1.74 3.94
C MET A 142 -4.46 0.29 3.70
N ALA A 143 -4.49 -0.20 2.44
CA ALA A 143 -4.12 -1.59 2.18
C ALA A 143 -2.66 -1.90 2.61
N PRO A 144 -1.64 -1.11 2.20
CA PRO A 144 -0.29 -1.26 2.70
C PRO A 144 -0.15 -1.10 4.23
N VAL A 145 -0.89 -0.16 4.84
CA VAL A 145 -0.90 0.02 6.31
C VAL A 145 -1.42 -1.24 7.01
N LEU A 146 -2.54 -1.79 6.54
CA LEU A 146 -3.13 -3.00 7.11
C LEU A 146 -2.23 -4.21 6.88
N THR A 147 -1.57 -4.32 5.72
CA THR A 147 -0.56 -5.35 5.45
C THR A 147 0.60 -5.25 6.43
N PHE A 148 1.17 -4.05 6.63
CA PHE A 148 2.24 -3.81 7.59
C PHE A 148 1.81 -4.20 9.01
N LEU A 149 0.63 -3.74 9.47
CA LEU A 149 0.13 -4.06 10.81
C LEU A 149 -0.31 -5.52 10.97
N SER A 150 -0.58 -6.20 9.86
CA SER A 150 -0.98 -7.61 9.85
C SER A 150 0.18 -8.57 9.75
N ASP A 151 1.38 -8.08 9.40
CA ASP A 151 2.60 -8.86 9.34
C ASP A 151 2.85 -9.58 10.67
N PRO A 152 3.10 -10.90 10.66
CA PRO A 152 3.29 -11.68 11.89
C PRO A 152 4.41 -11.16 12.79
N LYS A 153 5.50 -10.64 12.21
CA LYS A 153 6.64 -10.08 12.95
C LYS A 153 6.23 -8.75 13.60
N VAL A 154 5.56 -7.88 12.84
CA VAL A 154 5.02 -6.61 13.35
C VAL A 154 4.01 -6.84 14.47
N LYS A 155 3.08 -7.78 14.30
CA LYS A 155 2.12 -8.18 15.35
C LYS A 155 2.81 -8.66 16.62
N LYS A 156 3.84 -9.51 16.49
CA LYS A 156 4.60 -10.06 17.62
C LYS A 156 5.39 -8.98 18.36
N VAL A 157 6.11 -8.12 17.64
CA VAL A 157 6.93 -7.04 18.23
C VAL A 157 6.07 -6.01 18.95
N LEU A 158 4.89 -5.71 18.41
CA LEU A 158 4.03 -4.63 18.91
C LEU A 158 2.87 -5.10 19.80
N GLY A 159 2.74 -6.41 20.02
CA GLY A 159 1.63 -6.98 20.80
C GLY A 159 0.25 -6.69 20.21
N ILE A 160 0.14 -6.61 18.88
CA ILE A 160 -1.12 -6.26 18.20
C ILE A 160 -2.08 -7.46 18.28
N SER A 161 -3.03 -7.38 19.21
CA SER A 161 -4.14 -8.34 19.33
C SER A 161 -5.38 -7.89 18.58
N ARG A 162 -5.56 -6.57 18.39
CA ARG A 162 -6.77 -5.97 17.83
C ARG A 162 -6.47 -4.76 16.96
N LEU A 163 -6.69 -4.91 15.66
CA LEU A 163 -6.38 -3.90 14.66
C LEU A 163 -7.21 -2.62 14.85
N ASP A 164 -8.48 -2.74 15.23
CA ASP A 164 -9.34 -1.59 15.49
C ASP A 164 -8.85 -0.73 16.67
N LYS A 165 -8.40 -1.36 17.75
CA LYS A 165 -7.82 -0.65 18.90
C LYS A 165 -6.52 0.06 18.52
N VAL A 166 -5.68 -0.60 17.73
CA VAL A 166 -4.40 -0.05 17.27
C VAL A 166 -4.62 1.16 16.36
N LEU A 167 -5.50 1.04 15.37
CA LEU A 167 -5.82 2.14 14.46
C LEU A 167 -6.45 3.33 15.18
N LYS A 168 -7.37 3.09 16.14
CA LYS A 168 -7.91 4.15 17.02
C LYS A 168 -6.82 4.79 17.88
N GLY A 169 -5.94 3.99 18.46
CA GLY A 169 -4.81 4.48 19.25
C GLY A 169 -3.90 5.38 18.43
N PHE A 170 -3.55 4.97 17.21
CA PHE A 170 -2.75 5.77 16.28
C PHE A 170 -3.45 7.06 15.88
N ALA A 171 -4.75 7.03 15.58
CA ALA A 171 -5.51 8.25 15.31
C ALA A 171 -5.48 9.22 16.51
N GLY A 172 -5.64 8.71 17.73
CA GLY A 172 -5.53 9.50 18.95
C GLY A 172 -4.14 10.13 19.13
N GLN A 173 -3.07 9.36 18.91
CA GLN A 173 -1.70 9.85 18.96
C GLN A 173 -1.43 10.92 17.89
N ILE A 174 -1.95 10.75 16.68
CA ILE A 174 -1.81 11.75 15.60
C ILE A 174 -2.54 13.04 15.96
N ARG A 175 -3.74 12.97 16.57
CA ARG A 175 -4.43 14.17 17.06
C ARG A 175 -3.70 14.86 18.19
N GLY A 176 -3.17 14.09 19.13
CA GLY A 176 -2.33 14.62 20.21
C GLY A 176 -1.11 15.35 19.65
N LEU A 177 -0.42 14.72 18.69
CA LEU A 177 0.70 15.32 17.97
C LEU A 177 0.28 16.59 17.21
N ARG A 178 -0.82 16.55 16.48
CA ARG A 178 -1.36 17.70 15.74
C ARG A 178 -1.56 18.90 16.67
N GLY A 179 -2.05 18.69 17.89
CA GLY A 179 -2.21 19.75 18.89
C GLY A 179 -0.89 20.35 19.41
N GLN A 180 0.24 19.65 19.24
CA GLN A 180 1.55 20.07 19.72
C GLN A 180 2.44 20.64 18.61
N ILE A 181 2.12 20.40 17.34
CA ILE A 181 2.95 20.85 16.22
C ILE A 181 2.82 22.37 16.02
N ALA A 182 3.98 23.02 16.05
CA ALA A 182 4.18 24.42 15.69
C ALA A 182 5.44 24.56 14.83
N VAL A 183 5.62 25.72 14.17
CA VAL A 183 6.82 25.99 13.36
C VAL A 183 8.10 25.84 14.18
N SER A 184 8.12 26.36 15.42
CA SER A 184 9.26 26.24 16.34
C SER A 184 9.61 24.80 16.69
N VAL A 185 8.59 23.95 16.85
CA VAL A 185 8.75 22.52 17.13
C VAL A 185 9.37 21.80 15.93
N LEU A 186 8.88 22.05 14.71
CA LEU A 186 9.47 21.48 13.49
C LEU A 186 10.90 21.96 13.25
N LEU A 187 11.20 23.24 13.53
CA LEU A 187 12.57 23.76 13.48
C LEU A 187 13.47 23.06 14.49
N GLY A 188 12.97 22.79 15.70
CA GLY A 188 13.67 21.98 16.71
C GLY A 188 14.01 20.59 16.18
N TYR A 189 13.03 19.87 15.65
CA TYR A 189 13.25 18.54 15.06
C TYR A 189 14.21 18.57 13.87
N LEU A 190 14.15 19.61 13.04
CA LEU A 190 15.09 19.78 11.95
C LEU A 190 16.51 19.95 12.49
N ASN A 191 16.72 20.79 13.50
CA ASN A 191 18.03 21.00 14.11
C ASN A 191 18.60 19.69 14.69
N ASP A 192 17.77 18.91 15.37
CA ASP A 192 18.17 17.61 15.92
C ASP A 192 18.53 16.60 14.82
N ALA A 193 17.77 16.60 13.72
CA ALA A 193 18.04 15.75 12.56
C ALA A 193 19.35 16.13 11.87
N VAL A 194 19.62 17.44 11.67
CA VAL A 194 20.89 17.94 11.13
C VAL A 194 22.06 17.57 12.04
N LYS A 195 21.90 17.71 13.36
CA LYS A 195 22.93 17.33 14.34
C LYS A 195 23.23 15.83 14.29
N SER A 196 22.19 15.01 14.17
CA SER A 196 22.31 13.55 14.06
C SER A 196 23.06 13.15 12.78
N LEU A 197 22.68 13.73 11.63
CA LEU A 197 23.38 13.52 10.36
C LEU A 197 24.85 13.94 10.44
N THR A 198 25.13 15.11 11.02
CA THR A 198 26.50 15.62 11.19
C THR A 198 27.33 14.69 12.08
N SER A 199 26.75 14.18 13.17
CA SER A 199 27.42 13.22 14.06
C SER A 199 27.72 11.90 13.35
N LEU A 200 26.77 11.38 12.58
CA LEU A 200 26.95 10.15 11.81
C LEU A 200 28.07 10.31 10.76
N ILE A 201 28.06 11.41 10.01
CA ILE A 201 29.13 11.75 9.06
C ILE A 201 30.49 11.79 9.76
N GLY A 202 30.58 12.45 10.92
CA GLY A 202 31.81 12.53 11.69
C GLY A 202 32.36 11.14 12.10
N LYS A 203 31.48 10.23 12.53
CA LYS A 203 31.86 8.87 12.94
C LYS A 203 32.35 8.01 11.77
N ILE A 204 31.74 8.16 10.58
CA ILE A 204 32.08 7.34 9.41
C ILE A 204 33.18 7.95 8.54
N LYS A 205 33.54 9.21 8.76
CA LYS A 205 34.58 9.92 7.98
C LYS A 205 35.92 9.20 7.94
N GLY A 206 36.29 8.49 9.01
CA GLY A 206 37.54 7.71 9.05
C GLY A 206 37.49 6.36 8.32
N LEU A 207 36.29 5.81 8.14
CA LEU A 207 36.06 4.43 7.65
C LEU A 207 35.52 4.37 6.22
N ALA A 208 34.87 5.43 5.75
CA ALA A 208 34.21 5.46 4.46
C ALA A 208 35.20 5.65 3.28
N PRO A 209 34.93 5.09 2.08
CA PRO A 209 35.67 5.39 0.85
C PRO A 209 35.60 6.88 0.46
N ALA A 210 36.58 7.36 -0.32
CA ALA A 210 36.65 8.77 -0.73
C ALA A 210 35.38 9.26 -1.47
N SER A 211 34.83 8.45 -2.36
CA SER A 211 33.58 8.74 -3.09
C SER A 211 32.39 8.94 -2.14
N VAL A 212 32.30 8.12 -1.09
CA VAL A 212 31.25 8.18 -0.07
C VAL A 212 31.38 9.45 0.78
N ARG A 213 32.61 9.81 1.17
CA ARG A 213 32.86 11.06 1.91
C ARG A 213 32.42 12.29 1.12
N ILE A 214 32.81 12.36 -0.16
CA ILE A 214 32.43 13.47 -1.06
C ILE A 214 30.91 13.58 -1.17
N TRP A 215 30.21 12.46 -1.35
CA TRP A 215 28.75 12.44 -1.43
C TRP A 215 28.08 12.89 -0.13
N LEU A 216 28.61 12.47 1.03
CA LEU A 216 28.09 12.85 2.34
C LEU A 216 28.29 14.34 2.62
N GLU A 217 29.45 14.88 2.27
CA GLU A 217 29.73 16.30 2.40
C GLU A 217 28.81 17.13 1.47
N GLN A 218 28.58 16.68 0.24
CA GLN A 218 27.62 17.31 -0.66
C GLN A 218 26.19 17.26 -0.10
N SER A 219 25.77 16.11 0.44
CA SER A 219 24.44 15.92 1.01
C SER A 219 24.24 16.79 2.26
N LEU A 220 25.26 16.89 3.12
CA LEU A 220 25.24 17.77 4.28
C LEU A 220 25.09 19.24 3.86
N ARG A 221 25.78 19.68 2.80
CA ARG A 221 25.62 21.05 2.27
C ARG A 221 24.18 21.33 1.85
N LEU A 222 23.53 20.41 1.16
CA LEU A 222 22.11 20.56 0.78
C LEU A 222 21.20 20.66 2.01
N VAL A 223 21.45 19.82 3.02
CA VAL A 223 20.68 19.82 4.27
C VAL A 223 20.85 21.13 5.04
N LEU A 224 22.07 21.66 5.13
CA LEU A 224 22.35 22.96 5.78
C LEU A 224 21.71 24.14 5.02
N GLN A 225 21.69 24.10 3.69
CA GLN A 225 21.00 25.10 2.87
C GLN A 225 19.47 25.04 3.07
N MET A 226 18.90 23.84 3.13
CA MET A 226 17.48 23.66 3.45
C MET A 226 17.18 24.17 4.87
N GLN A 227 18.04 23.88 5.85
CA GLN A 227 17.88 24.34 7.23
C GLN A 227 17.85 25.86 7.34
N SER A 228 18.71 26.57 6.62
CA SER A 228 18.75 28.05 6.68
C SER A 228 17.49 28.72 6.12
N GLN A 229 16.78 28.05 5.20
CA GLN A 229 15.53 28.53 4.59
C GLN A 229 14.28 28.13 5.37
N ALA A 230 14.38 27.13 6.26
CA ALA A 230 13.24 26.52 6.94
C ALA A 230 12.42 27.52 7.77
N GLY A 231 13.08 28.51 8.40
CA GLY A 231 12.40 29.53 9.20
C GLY A 231 11.40 30.37 8.41
N GLN A 232 11.64 30.57 7.11
CA GLN A 232 10.76 31.33 6.23
C GLN A 232 9.68 30.45 5.58
N MET A 233 10.02 29.21 5.24
CA MET A 233 9.17 28.36 4.41
C MET A 233 8.23 27.43 5.21
N LEU A 234 8.61 27.00 6.42
CA LEU A 234 7.75 26.16 7.26
C LEU A 234 6.41 26.83 7.67
N PRO A 235 6.33 28.16 7.92
CA PRO A 235 5.05 28.82 8.14
C PRO A 235 4.05 28.63 6.99
N VAL A 236 4.54 28.65 5.74
CA VAL A 236 3.70 28.48 4.54
C VAL A 236 3.19 27.03 4.41
N ALA A 237 3.99 26.06 4.85
CA ALA A 237 3.63 24.64 4.80
C ALA A 237 2.69 24.19 5.95
N MET A 238 2.58 24.97 7.02
CA MET A 238 1.93 24.52 8.26
C MET A 238 0.44 24.21 8.09
N GLY A 239 -0.31 25.06 7.37
CA GLY A 239 -1.73 24.86 7.14
C GLY A 239 -2.05 23.50 6.48
N PRO A 240 -1.44 23.20 5.33
CA PRO A 240 -1.55 21.89 4.69
C PRO A 240 -1.15 20.72 5.59
N VAL A 241 -0.06 20.84 6.34
CA VAL A 241 0.42 19.78 7.25
C VAL A 241 -0.61 19.45 8.32
N LEU A 242 -1.13 20.47 9.02
CA LEU A 242 -2.14 20.27 10.07
C LEU A 242 -3.41 19.65 9.52
N LYS A 243 -3.87 20.13 8.37
CA LYS A 243 -5.02 19.55 7.66
C LYS A 243 -4.78 18.08 7.31
N SER A 244 -3.62 17.73 6.78
CA SER A 244 -3.28 16.35 6.47
C SER A 244 -3.27 15.46 7.70
N LEU A 245 -2.74 15.92 8.85
CA LEU A 245 -2.78 15.13 10.08
C LEU A 245 -4.22 14.89 10.57
N ASP A 246 -5.08 15.91 10.49
CA ASP A 246 -6.50 15.79 10.82
C ASP A 246 -7.20 14.76 9.90
N GLU A 247 -6.95 14.83 8.60
CA GLU A 247 -7.50 13.89 7.61
C GLU A 247 -6.99 12.45 7.84
N ILE A 248 -5.69 12.29 8.09
CA ILE A 248 -5.09 10.97 8.34
C ILE A 248 -5.69 10.34 9.60
N ALA A 249 -5.83 11.11 10.68
CA ALA A 249 -6.45 10.62 11.91
C ALA A 249 -7.89 10.17 11.66
N ALA A 250 -8.69 10.98 10.96
CA ALA A 250 -10.07 10.61 10.59
C ALA A 250 -10.11 9.36 9.69
N GLY A 251 -9.18 9.24 8.76
CA GLY A 251 -9.03 8.07 7.88
C GLY A 251 -8.78 6.78 8.66
N LEU A 252 -7.85 6.82 9.61
CA LEU A 252 -7.53 5.68 10.48
C LEU A 252 -8.70 5.28 11.38
N GLU A 253 -9.47 6.24 11.90
CA GLU A 253 -10.67 5.93 12.69
C GLU A 253 -11.76 5.27 11.85
N LYS A 254 -12.00 5.80 10.66
CA LYS A 254 -12.97 5.23 9.72
C LYS A 254 -12.59 3.79 9.37
N GLU A 255 -11.30 3.52 9.19
CA GLU A 255 -10.81 2.16 8.96
C GLU A 255 -10.97 1.30 10.23
N ALA A 256 -10.64 1.82 11.40
CA ALA A 256 -10.77 1.09 12.66
C ALA A 256 -12.19 0.59 12.95
N VAL A 257 -13.22 1.36 12.60
CA VAL A 257 -14.63 0.94 12.74
C VAL A 257 -14.89 -0.39 12.01
N LYS A 258 -14.28 -0.58 10.84
CA LYS A 258 -14.46 -1.80 10.02
C LYS A 258 -13.88 -3.06 10.67
N HIS A 259 -12.95 -2.90 11.62
CA HIS A 259 -12.24 -4.00 12.29
C HIS A 259 -12.74 -4.26 13.73
N THR A 260 -13.84 -3.61 14.16
CA THR A 260 -14.39 -3.77 15.52
C THR A 260 -15.09 -5.13 15.69
N PRO A 261 -14.88 -5.88 16.79
CA PRO A 261 -15.58 -7.14 17.05
C PRO A 261 -17.10 -6.94 17.13
N GLY A 262 -17.87 -7.80 16.46
CA GLY A 262 -19.32 -7.65 16.38
C GLY A 262 -19.79 -6.57 15.40
N TYR A 263 -18.90 -6.06 14.53
CA TYR A 263 -19.30 -5.35 13.32
C TYR A 263 -20.14 -6.28 12.44
N LYS A 264 -21.45 -6.31 12.70
CA LYS A 264 -22.45 -6.80 11.77
C LYS A 264 -22.50 -5.75 10.68
N ALA A 265 -22.06 -6.11 9.47
CA ALA A 265 -22.35 -5.29 8.30
C ALA A 265 -23.87 -5.03 8.33
N VAL A 266 -24.26 -3.76 8.35
CA VAL A 266 -25.67 -3.38 8.39
C VAL A 266 -26.35 -4.09 7.22
N PRO A 267 -27.37 -4.93 7.46
CA PRO A 267 -28.17 -5.48 6.37
C PRO A 267 -28.88 -4.29 5.73
N GLY A 268 -28.35 -3.83 4.60
CA GLY A 268 -28.77 -2.61 3.94
C GLY A 268 -27.75 -1.48 4.03
N GLY A 269 -26.95 -1.33 2.97
CA GLY A 269 -26.64 0.00 2.44
C GLY A 269 -25.50 0.80 3.09
N THR A 270 -24.39 0.19 3.49
CA THR A 270 -23.14 0.97 3.65
C THR A 270 -21.97 0.27 2.98
N VAL A 271 -21.50 0.85 1.88
CA VAL A 271 -20.37 0.38 1.08
C VAL A 271 -19.09 0.45 1.93
N ILE A 272 -18.55 -0.71 2.33
CA ILE A 272 -17.35 -0.94 3.16
C ILE A 272 -16.05 -0.50 2.43
N HIS A 273 -16.05 -0.61 1.10
CA HIS A 273 -15.02 -0.18 0.16
C HIS A 273 -15.68 0.84 -0.82
N PRO A 274 -15.64 2.16 -0.55
CA PRO A 274 -16.23 3.15 -1.44
C PRO A 274 -15.50 3.14 -2.78
N LEU A 275 -16.13 3.39 -3.92
CA LEU A 275 -15.42 3.44 -5.22
C LEU A 275 -14.51 4.69 -5.33
N PRO A 276 -13.46 4.67 -6.18
CA PRO A 276 -12.64 5.86 -6.45
C PRO A 276 -13.49 7.03 -7.00
N ASP A 277 -13.15 8.27 -6.68
CA ASP A 277 -13.93 9.46 -7.08
C ASP A 277 -14.09 9.59 -8.60
N ASP A 278 -13.07 9.22 -9.36
CA ASP A 278 -13.04 9.17 -10.82
C ASP A 278 -13.95 8.07 -11.39
N VAL A 279 -14.27 7.04 -10.60
CA VAL A 279 -15.22 5.97 -10.94
C VAL A 279 -16.64 6.36 -10.53
N VAL A 280 -16.81 7.06 -9.40
CA VAL A 280 -18.14 7.50 -8.92
C VAL A 280 -18.71 8.62 -9.79
N LYS A 281 -17.86 9.54 -10.27
CA LYS A 281 -18.27 10.74 -11.02
C LYS A 281 -18.25 10.54 -12.54
N VAL A 282 -17.95 9.32 -13.02
CA VAL A 282 -17.81 9.06 -14.46
C VAL A 282 -19.18 9.05 -15.14
N ASP A 283 -19.29 9.73 -16.28
CA ASP A 283 -20.44 9.59 -17.15
C ASP A 283 -20.27 8.33 -18.03
N LEU A 284 -21.02 7.28 -17.70
CA LEU A 284 -20.98 5.99 -18.39
C LEU A 284 -21.48 6.08 -19.84
N LYS A 285 -22.22 7.13 -20.22
CA LYS A 285 -22.73 7.27 -21.59
C LYS A 285 -21.63 7.63 -22.57
N ILE A 286 -20.63 8.38 -22.13
CA ILE A 286 -19.52 8.86 -22.97
C ILE A 286 -18.25 7.99 -22.88
N LEU A 287 -18.25 6.95 -22.04
CA LEU A 287 -17.11 6.02 -21.94
C LEU A 287 -16.94 5.19 -23.22
N SER A 288 -15.68 5.00 -23.63
CA SER A 288 -15.32 4.04 -24.67
C SER A 288 -15.65 2.61 -24.22
N ARG A 289 -15.84 1.70 -25.18
CA ARG A 289 -16.16 0.29 -24.89
C ARG A 289 -15.11 -0.37 -24.00
N SER A 290 -13.83 -0.18 -24.31
CA SER A 290 -12.72 -0.63 -23.48
C SER A 290 -12.82 -0.18 -22.02
N LYS A 291 -13.17 1.10 -21.80
CA LYS A 291 -13.33 1.64 -20.46
C LYS A 291 -14.58 1.14 -19.75
N LYS A 292 -15.65 0.81 -20.49
CA LYS A 292 -16.85 0.16 -19.93
C LYS A 292 -16.54 -1.25 -19.41
N GLY A 293 -15.71 -2.02 -20.12
CA GLY A 293 -15.21 -3.31 -19.65
C GLY A 293 -14.45 -3.21 -18.32
N ILE A 294 -13.44 -2.33 -18.29
CA ILE A 294 -12.65 -2.05 -17.07
C ILE A 294 -13.54 -1.53 -15.93
N TYR A 295 -14.50 -0.65 -16.24
CA TYR A 295 -15.46 -0.16 -15.26
C TYR A 295 -16.26 -1.32 -14.64
N GLY A 296 -16.74 -2.26 -15.47
CA GLY A 296 -17.39 -3.47 -14.99
C GLY A 296 -16.55 -4.23 -13.98
N GLU A 297 -15.29 -4.53 -14.33
CA GLU A 297 -14.33 -5.20 -13.45
C GLU A 297 -14.08 -4.45 -12.12
N ILE A 298 -13.99 -3.11 -12.15
CA ILE A 298 -13.85 -2.29 -10.93
C ILE A 298 -15.09 -2.41 -10.04
N ILE A 299 -16.29 -2.35 -10.63
CA ILE A 299 -17.55 -2.44 -9.88
C ILE A 299 -17.77 -3.83 -9.30
N SER A 300 -17.44 -4.89 -10.04
CA SER A 300 -17.56 -6.27 -9.56
C SER A 300 -16.55 -6.58 -8.44
N ASP A 301 -15.29 -6.18 -8.57
CA ASP A 301 -14.29 -6.27 -7.51
C ASP A 301 -14.75 -5.56 -6.23
N ASN A 302 -15.27 -4.34 -6.42
CA ASN A 302 -15.79 -3.56 -5.33
C ASN A 302 -16.97 -4.26 -4.65
N TRP A 303 -17.88 -4.85 -5.43
CA TRP A 303 -18.99 -5.63 -4.89
C TRP A 303 -18.48 -6.83 -4.10
N MET A 304 -17.56 -7.64 -4.64
CA MET A 304 -17.00 -8.81 -3.98
C MET A 304 -16.32 -8.44 -2.65
N ALA A 305 -15.50 -7.38 -2.64
CA ALA A 305 -14.86 -6.89 -1.42
C ALA A 305 -15.89 -6.45 -0.37
N ASN A 306 -16.95 -5.76 -0.79
CA ASN A 306 -18.06 -5.34 0.09
C ASN A 306 -18.88 -6.52 0.63
N HIS A 307 -18.83 -7.68 -0.04
CA HIS A 307 -19.54 -8.89 0.35
C HIS A 307 -18.61 -9.96 0.95
N LYS A 308 -17.48 -9.53 1.53
CA LYS A 308 -16.60 -10.39 2.34
C LYS A 308 -15.83 -11.45 1.53
N PHE A 309 -15.53 -11.13 0.28
CA PHE A 309 -14.64 -11.90 -0.59
C PHE A 309 -13.28 -11.20 -0.72
N GLU A 310 -12.19 -11.92 -0.45
CA GLU A 310 -10.82 -11.44 -0.56
C GLU A 310 -10.26 -11.78 -1.96
N ASN A 311 -9.80 -10.79 -2.72
CA ASN A 311 -9.24 -11.00 -4.06
C ASN A 311 -7.84 -11.63 -3.98
N LEU A 312 -7.69 -12.79 -4.62
CA LEU A 312 -6.48 -13.62 -4.65
C LEU A 312 -5.60 -13.37 -5.87
N LEU A 313 -6.04 -12.54 -6.82
CA LEU A 313 -5.22 -12.19 -7.97
C LEU A 313 -3.94 -11.45 -7.54
N PRO A 314 -2.88 -11.41 -8.38
CA PRO A 314 -1.66 -10.68 -8.08
C PRO A 314 -1.91 -9.18 -7.88
N GLU A 315 -1.05 -8.50 -7.12
CA GLU A 315 -1.24 -7.09 -6.74
C GLU A 315 -1.51 -6.15 -7.92
N HIS A 316 -0.80 -6.33 -9.03
CA HIS A 316 -0.99 -5.54 -10.26
C HIS A 316 -2.34 -5.78 -10.98
N ARG A 317 -3.05 -6.87 -10.64
CA ARG A 317 -4.40 -7.19 -11.11
C ARG A 317 -5.50 -6.77 -10.13
N ARG A 318 -5.21 -6.69 -8.82
CA ARG A 318 -6.17 -6.31 -7.77
C ARG A 318 -6.54 -4.83 -7.77
N VAL A 319 -5.61 -3.96 -8.15
CA VAL A 319 -5.85 -2.52 -8.21
C VAL A 319 -6.03 -2.12 -9.66
N ARG A 320 -7.29 -1.81 -10.03
CA ARG A 320 -7.70 -1.41 -11.37
C ARG A 320 -8.05 0.08 -11.40
N SER A 321 -7.63 0.77 -12.44
CA SER A 321 -7.97 2.18 -12.73
C SER A 321 -8.69 2.28 -14.07
N LEU A 322 -9.61 3.24 -14.21
CA LEU A 322 -10.27 3.55 -15.48
C LEU A 322 -9.31 3.99 -16.60
N ASN A 323 -8.07 4.33 -16.25
CA ASN A 323 -7.02 4.69 -17.20
C ASN A 323 -6.12 3.51 -17.58
N ASP A 324 -6.35 2.33 -17.01
CA ASP A 324 -5.61 1.13 -17.39
C ASP A 324 -5.91 0.74 -18.83
N LYS A 325 -4.94 0.11 -19.48
CA LYS A 325 -5.18 -0.50 -20.79
C LYS A 325 -5.98 -1.79 -20.57
N PRO A 326 -7.00 -2.07 -21.42
CA PRO A 326 -7.70 -3.34 -21.39
C PRO A 326 -6.70 -4.48 -21.46
N ARG A 327 -6.79 -5.38 -20.49
CA ARG A 327 -5.98 -6.58 -20.49
C ARG A 327 -6.69 -7.61 -21.36
N GLY A 328 -5.92 -8.42 -22.07
CA GLY A 328 -6.48 -9.46 -22.94
C GLY A 328 -7.31 -10.48 -22.13
N ARG A 329 -7.80 -11.50 -22.83
CA ARG A 329 -8.70 -12.52 -22.27
C ARG A 329 -8.04 -13.29 -21.12
N GLY A 330 -8.64 -13.27 -19.94
CA GLY A 330 -8.18 -13.97 -18.72
C GLY A 330 -9.32 -14.18 -17.73
N ILE A 331 -9.02 -14.68 -16.53
CA ILE A 331 -10.03 -14.75 -15.45
C ILE A 331 -10.15 -13.36 -14.83
N ASP A 332 -11.36 -12.81 -14.74
CA ASP A 332 -11.57 -11.46 -14.21
C ASP A 332 -11.38 -11.38 -12.70
N GLY A 333 -11.77 -12.41 -11.95
CA GLY A 333 -11.66 -12.41 -10.50
C GLY A 333 -11.52 -13.81 -9.92
N ILE A 334 -10.68 -13.93 -8.89
CA ILE A 334 -10.52 -15.14 -8.08
C ILE A 334 -10.54 -14.68 -6.63
N TYR A 335 -11.46 -15.21 -5.83
CA TYR A 335 -11.66 -14.73 -4.47
C TYR A 335 -11.75 -15.87 -3.46
N LYS A 336 -11.25 -15.61 -2.25
CA LYS A 336 -11.51 -16.40 -1.05
C LYS A 336 -12.73 -15.84 -0.33
N ASN A 337 -13.71 -16.69 -0.05
CA ASN A 337 -14.83 -16.32 0.80
C ASN A 337 -14.38 -16.35 2.26
N THR A 338 -14.53 -15.23 2.96
CA THR A 338 -14.18 -15.16 4.39
C THR A 338 -15.28 -15.76 5.29
N ASN A 339 -16.44 -16.11 4.72
CA ASN A 339 -17.55 -16.80 5.39
C ASN A 339 -18.08 -17.98 4.52
N PRO A 340 -17.32 -19.08 4.39
CA PRO A 340 -17.71 -20.24 3.58
C PRO A 340 -19.00 -20.93 4.09
N PRO A 341 -19.76 -21.65 3.24
CA PRO A 341 -19.49 -21.98 1.82
C PRO A 341 -20.07 -20.97 0.79
N PRO A 342 -19.54 -20.94 -0.46
CA PRO A 342 -18.39 -21.71 -0.95
C PRO A 342 -17.08 -21.13 -0.43
N PRO A 343 -15.99 -21.91 -0.32
CA PRO A 343 -14.69 -21.40 0.16
C PRO A 343 -14.01 -20.47 -0.85
N TYR A 344 -14.21 -20.70 -2.15
CA TYR A 344 -13.65 -19.90 -3.22
C TYR A 344 -14.67 -19.58 -4.30
N VAL A 345 -14.48 -18.45 -4.97
CA VAL A 345 -15.31 -18.01 -6.10
C VAL A 345 -14.40 -17.53 -7.23
N VAL A 346 -14.67 -17.99 -8.44
CA VAL A 346 -14.08 -17.50 -9.69
C VAL A 346 -15.15 -16.71 -10.44
N THR A 347 -14.83 -15.51 -10.91
CA THR A 347 -15.82 -14.62 -11.55
C THR A 347 -15.42 -14.21 -12.95
N GLU A 348 -16.45 -14.01 -13.77
CA GLU A 348 -16.41 -13.27 -15.03
C GLU A 348 -17.36 -12.07 -14.92
N THR A 349 -16.97 -10.92 -15.46
CA THR A 349 -17.77 -9.69 -15.43
C THR A 349 -18.11 -9.22 -16.83
N LYS A 350 -19.37 -8.84 -17.06
CA LYS A 350 -19.81 -8.19 -18.31
C LYS A 350 -20.49 -6.86 -18.01
N PHE A 351 -20.18 -5.84 -18.82
CA PHE A 351 -20.87 -4.57 -18.77
C PHE A 351 -22.04 -4.55 -19.77
N ARG A 352 -23.27 -4.38 -19.30
CA ARG A 352 -24.49 -4.32 -20.10
C ARG A 352 -24.83 -2.87 -20.48
N THR A 353 -25.00 -2.61 -21.77
CA THR A 353 -25.47 -1.31 -22.27
C THR A 353 -27.00 -1.21 -22.22
N ALA A 354 -27.54 0.02 -22.29
CA ALA A 354 -28.99 0.24 -22.40
C ALA A 354 -29.63 -0.48 -23.61
N GLY A 355 -28.87 -0.72 -24.67
CA GLY A 355 -29.30 -1.49 -25.85
C GLY A 355 -29.37 -3.01 -25.63
N GLY A 356 -29.05 -3.50 -24.43
CA GLY A 356 -29.07 -4.93 -24.10
C GLY A 356 -27.81 -5.70 -24.51
N GLU A 357 -26.76 -5.00 -24.90
CA GLU A 357 -25.52 -5.58 -25.43
C GLU A 357 -24.49 -5.72 -24.32
N TYR A 358 -23.60 -6.71 -24.42
CA TYR A 358 -22.57 -6.95 -23.42
C TYR A 358 -21.20 -6.52 -23.94
N ILE A 359 -20.47 -5.80 -23.11
CA ILE A 359 -19.10 -5.36 -23.35
C ILE A 359 -18.17 -6.16 -22.44
N ASP A 360 -17.15 -6.74 -23.06
CA ASP A 360 -16.09 -7.51 -22.40
C ASP A 360 -15.00 -6.61 -21.82
N GLY A 361 -14.15 -7.15 -20.94
CA GLY A 361 -13.01 -6.43 -20.33
C GLY A 361 -12.05 -5.83 -21.36
N ASP A 362 -11.90 -6.47 -22.51
CA ASP A 362 -11.10 -6.01 -23.65
C ASP A 362 -11.80 -4.94 -24.53
N GLY A 363 -13.07 -4.62 -24.24
CA GLY A 363 -13.90 -3.68 -24.98
C GLY A 363 -14.66 -4.29 -26.17
N THR A 364 -14.56 -5.61 -26.38
CA THR A 364 -15.32 -6.32 -27.41
C THR A 364 -16.80 -6.32 -27.08
N LYS A 365 -17.62 -6.01 -28.07
CA LYS A 365 -19.08 -6.04 -27.97
C LYS A 365 -19.60 -7.40 -28.42
N SER A 366 -20.49 -8.01 -27.64
CA SER A 366 -21.06 -9.32 -27.93
C SER A 366 -22.53 -9.39 -27.52
N THR A 367 -23.31 -10.17 -28.26
CA THR A 367 -24.65 -10.62 -27.85
C THR A 367 -24.61 -11.93 -27.06
N GLN A 368 -23.48 -12.64 -27.08
CA GLN A 368 -23.21 -13.84 -26.31
C GLN A 368 -22.42 -13.48 -25.04
N LEU A 369 -22.91 -13.96 -23.89
CA LEU A 369 -22.31 -13.69 -22.57
C LEU A 369 -20.98 -14.40 -22.33
N LEU A 370 -20.81 -15.61 -22.85
CA LEU A 370 -19.60 -16.43 -22.65
C LEU A 370 -19.20 -17.05 -23.98
N SER A 371 -17.94 -16.83 -24.38
CA SER A 371 -17.44 -17.23 -25.69
C SER A 371 -16.79 -18.62 -25.68
N MET A 372 -16.70 -19.26 -26.86
CA MET A 372 -15.93 -20.50 -27.02
C MET A 372 -14.45 -20.17 -27.23
N THR A 373 -13.57 -20.81 -26.45
CA THR A 373 -12.12 -20.67 -26.60
C THR A 373 -11.51 -21.93 -27.22
N LYS A 374 -10.76 -21.73 -28.32
CA LYS A 374 -10.07 -22.82 -29.02
C LYS A 374 -9.19 -23.62 -28.03
N GLY A 375 -9.40 -24.92 -27.98
CA GLY A 375 -8.62 -25.85 -27.14
C GLY A 375 -8.89 -25.79 -25.64
N SER A 376 -9.80 -24.95 -25.12
CA SER A 376 -10.16 -24.91 -23.69
C SER A 376 -11.66 -24.83 -23.39
N GLY A 377 -12.51 -24.91 -24.41
CA GLY A 377 -13.96 -24.98 -24.23
C GLY A 377 -14.60 -23.62 -23.98
N LYS A 378 -15.85 -23.65 -23.48
CA LYS A 378 -16.62 -22.44 -23.18
C LYS A 378 -15.98 -21.67 -22.02
N GLN A 379 -15.92 -20.35 -22.14
CA GLN A 379 -15.47 -19.46 -21.07
C GLN A 379 -16.24 -19.75 -19.78
N MET A 380 -15.54 -19.74 -18.65
CA MET A 380 -16.05 -20.13 -17.33
C MET A 380 -16.43 -21.61 -17.14
N SER A 381 -16.17 -22.49 -18.12
CA SER A 381 -16.28 -23.94 -17.88
C SER A 381 -15.13 -24.43 -17.00
N GLY A 382 -15.29 -25.56 -16.32
CA GLY A 382 -14.26 -26.13 -15.45
C GLY A 382 -12.94 -26.34 -16.21
N GLN A 383 -13.00 -26.89 -17.43
CA GLN A 383 -11.82 -27.07 -18.28
C GLN A 383 -11.15 -25.72 -18.64
N TRP A 384 -11.95 -24.68 -18.87
CA TRP A 384 -11.44 -23.36 -19.22
C TRP A 384 -10.75 -22.67 -18.04
N ILE A 385 -11.36 -22.77 -16.86
CA ILE A 385 -10.85 -22.21 -15.59
C ILE A 385 -9.58 -22.96 -15.17
N ASP A 386 -9.60 -24.28 -15.15
CA ASP A 386 -8.48 -25.10 -14.67
C ASP A 386 -7.21 -24.90 -15.50
N LYS A 387 -7.35 -24.58 -16.80
CA LYS A 387 -6.22 -24.25 -17.68
C LYS A 387 -5.60 -22.88 -17.42
N ARG A 388 -6.36 -21.94 -16.83
CA ARG A 388 -5.94 -20.55 -16.61
C ARG A 388 -5.58 -20.25 -15.16
N LEU A 389 -6.14 -20.97 -14.19
CA LEU A 389 -5.81 -20.81 -12.78
C LEU A 389 -4.28 -20.76 -12.52
N PRO A 390 -3.44 -21.65 -13.10
CA PRO A 390 -2.00 -21.61 -12.87
C PRO A 390 -1.29 -20.36 -13.42
N ASP A 391 -1.85 -19.72 -14.45
CA ASP A 391 -1.29 -18.48 -15.02
C ASP A 391 -1.64 -17.27 -14.15
N GLU A 392 -2.74 -17.37 -13.38
CA GLU A 392 -3.29 -16.26 -12.60
C GLU A 392 -2.84 -16.28 -11.14
N ILE A 393 -2.63 -17.45 -10.54
CA ILE A 393 -2.21 -17.61 -9.15
C ILE A 393 -0.80 -18.19 -9.10
N THR A 394 0.17 -17.38 -8.69
CA THR A 394 1.57 -17.80 -8.56
C THR A 394 1.83 -18.63 -7.29
N ASP A 395 0.97 -18.51 -6.27
CA ASP A 395 1.07 -19.28 -5.04
C ASP A 395 0.53 -20.71 -5.24
N LYS A 396 1.46 -21.68 -5.27
CA LYS A 396 1.16 -23.10 -5.43
C LYS A 396 0.28 -23.67 -4.32
N LYS A 397 0.33 -23.09 -3.11
CA LYS A 397 -0.52 -23.52 -1.99
C LYS A 397 -1.97 -23.12 -2.26
N ILE A 398 -2.22 -21.86 -2.65
CA ILE A 398 -3.56 -21.37 -2.99
C ILE A 398 -4.16 -22.17 -4.15
N LEU A 399 -3.35 -22.48 -5.18
CA LEU A 399 -3.78 -23.35 -6.29
C LEU A 399 -4.21 -24.75 -5.83
N LYS A 400 -3.48 -25.31 -4.86
CA LYS A 400 -3.80 -26.63 -4.30
C LYS A 400 -5.07 -26.56 -3.47
N ASP A 401 -5.24 -25.52 -2.65
CA ASP A 401 -6.42 -25.30 -1.82
C ASP A 401 -7.67 -25.10 -2.69
N LEU A 402 -7.61 -24.30 -3.75
CA LEU A 402 -8.68 -24.12 -4.75
C LEU A 402 -9.13 -25.44 -5.38
N LYS A 403 -8.19 -26.34 -5.68
CA LYS A 403 -8.48 -27.65 -6.28
C LYS A 403 -9.07 -28.63 -5.27
N ASN A 404 -8.62 -28.57 -4.01
CA ASN A 404 -9.02 -29.51 -2.97
C ASN A 404 -10.36 -29.13 -2.31
N GLU A 405 -10.52 -27.84 -1.97
CA GLU A 405 -11.70 -27.32 -1.29
C GLU A 405 -12.83 -26.96 -2.27
N GLY A 406 -12.48 -26.76 -3.55
CA GLY A 406 -13.41 -26.42 -4.62
C GLY A 406 -13.75 -24.94 -4.69
N TYR A 407 -14.39 -24.55 -5.79
CA TYR A 407 -14.82 -23.17 -6.03
C TYR A 407 -16.18 -23.14 -6.73
N GLU A 408 -16.87 -22.01 -6.64
CA GLU A 408 -18.01 -21.69 -7.50
C GLU A 408 -17.60 -20.75 -8.64
N ALA A 409 -18.25 -20.89 -9.79
CA ALA A 409 -18.05 -20.03 -10.95
C ALA A 409 -19.25 -19.07 -11.08
N TRP A 410 -19.02 -17.76 -11.03
CA TRP A 410 -20.08 -16.74 -11.08
C TRP A 410 -19.90 -15.79 -12.28
N LEU A 411 -21.01 -15.52 -12.98
CA LEU A 411 -21.09 -14.47 -13.99
C LEU A 411 -21.78 -13.24 -13.41
N MET A 412 -21.07 -12.12 -13.38
CA MET A 412 -21.53 -10.85 -12.83
C MET A 412 -21.86 -9.87 -13.96
N ILE A 413 -23.00 -9.20 -13.86
CA ILE A 413 -23.44 -8.18 -14.81
C ILE A 413 -23.46 -6.82 -14.11
N VAL A 414 -22.73 -5.88 -14.68
CA VAL A 414 -22.75 -4.45 -14.31
C VAL A 414 -23.43 -3.68 -15.43
N ASP A 415 -24.20 -2.65 -15.13
CA ASP A 415 -24.87 -1.84 -16.16
C ASP A 415 -24.59 -0.34 -16.02
N GLU A 416 -25.29 0.46 -16.83
CA GLU A 416 -25.20 1.92 -16.86
C GLU A 416 -25.71 2.61 -15.58
N SER A 417 -26.27 1.88 -14.62
CA SER A 417 -26.55 2.41 -13.28
C SER A 417 -25.31 2.47 -12.38
N GLY A 418 -24.20 1.85 -12.81
CA GLY A 418 -22.97 1.78 -12.04
C GLY A 418 -23.00 0.73 -10.92
N LYS A 419 -23.90 -0.26 -11.01
CA LYS A 419 -24.09 -1.29 -10.00
C LYS A 419 -24.00 -2.68 -10.61
N VAL A 420 -23.64 -3.67 -9.79
CA VAL A 420 -23.89 -5.08 -10.11
C VAL A 420 -25.40 -5.31 -10.06
N ILE A 421 -25.98 -5.72 -11.18
CA ILE A 421 -27.44 -5.92 -11.32
C ILE A 421 -27.83 -7.40 -11.37
N GLN A 422 -26.88 -8.29 -11.68
CA GLN A 422 -27.12 -9.73 -11.73
C GLN A 422 -25.84 -10.50 -11.38
N ILE A 423 -25.98 -11.56 -10.58
CA ILE A 423 -24.93 -12.55 -10.35
C ILE A 423 -25.54 -13.93 -10.62
N THR A 424 -24.97 -14.66 -11.57
CA THR A 424 -25.45 -15.97 -12.01
C THR A 424 -24.42 -17.03 -11.65
N LYS A 425 -24.84 -18.07 -10.93
CA LYS A 425 -24.01 -19.24 -10.65
C LYS A 425 -23.95 -20.16 -11.87
N LEU A 426 -22.77 -20.64 -12.20
CA LEU A 426 -22.49 -21.50 -13.33
C LEU A 426 -22.09 -22.91 -12.90
N ASP A 427 -22.50 -23.92 -13.67
CA ASP A 427 -21.98 -25.28 -13.56
C ASP A 427 -20.62 -25.45 -14.25
N LYS A 428 -20.05 -26.66 -14.19
CA LYS A 428 -18.77 -26.99 -14.84
C LYS A 428 -18.79 -26.89 -16.36
N SER A 429 -19.97 -26.83 -16.98
CA SER A 429 -20.17 -26.63 -18.42
C SER A 429 -20.47 -25.16 -18.77
N ALA A 430 -20.37 -24.26 -17.80
CA ALA A 430 -20.71 -22.84 -17.91
C ALA A 430 -22.18 -22.59 -18.30
N ASN A 431 -23.09 -23.42 -17.79
CA ASN A 431 -24.53 -23.18 -17.86
C ASN A 431 -25.02 -22.54 -16.57
N ALA A 432 -26.01 -21.64 -16.70
CA ALA A 432 -26.63 -21.01 -15.55
C ALA A 432 -27.42 -22.05 -14.74
N VAL A 433 -27.14 -22.13 -13.43
CA VAL A 433 -27.79 -23.06 -12.50
C VAL A 433 -28.45 -22.38 -11.30
N GLY A 434 -28.29 -21.06 -11.18
CA GLY A 434 -28.94 -20.27 -10.14
C GLY A 434 -28.49 -18.80 -10.16
N THR A 435 -29.08 -18.00 -9.29
CA THR A 435 -28.72 -16.59 -9.08
C THR A 435 -28.32 -16.35 -7.63
N ILE A 436 -27.35 -15.45 -7.43
CA ILE A 436 -26.92 -15.01 -6.10
C ILE A 436 -27.65 -13.70 -5.76
N SER A 437 -28.11 -13.58 -4.52
CA SER A 437 -28.79 -12.37 -4.06
C SER A 437 -27.82 -11.19 -3.99
N ILE A 438 -28.28 -10.02 -4.44
CA ILE A 438 -27.47 -8.78 -4.56
C ILE A 438 -27.97 -7.71 -3.58
N LYS A 439 -28.69 -8.14 -2.53
CA LYS A 439 -29.29 -7.24 -1.53
C LYS A 439 -28.26 -6.62 -0.59
#